data_AF-A0A6V7XP22-F1
#
_entry.id   AF-A0A6V7XP22-F1
#
_cell.length_a   1.000
_cell.length_b   1.000
_cell.length_c   1.000
_cell.angle_alpha   90.00
_cell.angle_beta   90.00
_cell.angle_gamma   90.00
#
_symmetry.space_group_name_H-M   'P 1'
#
loop_
_entity.id
_entity.type
_entity.pdbx_description
1 polymer ?
#
loop_
_entity_poly.entity_id
_entity_poly.type
_entity_poly.pdbx_seq_one_letter_code
_entity_poly.pdbx_strand_id
1 'polypeptide(L)'
;MSSSSIENLNNEEDKKFITQIRSHPKFGEAKTIKSVTDFDLLRWVYAYKGDVDLAILKFIRHLRIRKIIGLDFIENLNGSGGLDEMAEEYAPMEILGPVNESDGRILLLERSGRFNLEQMVKSIRYSSFMLNRFRLMEE
;
A
#
# COMPACT_ATOMS: atom_id res chain seq x y z
N MET A 1 28.84 -2.70 -15.04
CA MET A 1 29.03 -3.01 -13.61
C MET A 1 28.98 -1.70 -12.82
N SER A 2 27.87 -1.45 -12.14
CA SER A 2 27.73 -0.45 -11.07
C SER A 2 26.38 -0.72 -10.40
N SER A 3 26.44 -0.98 -9.09
CA SER A 3 25.43 -1.61 -8.24
C SER A 3 24.10 -0.84 -8.14
N SER A 4 23.00 -1.55 -8.39
CA SER A 4 21.64 -1.15 -8.01
C SER A 4 21.47 -1.24 -6.47
N SER A 5 20.89 -0.20 -5.88
CA SER A 5 20.92 0.08 -4.44
C SER A 5 19.90 -0.68 -3.58
N ILE A 6 19.40 -1.85 -4.01
CA ILE A 6 18.56 -2.72 -3.14
C ILE A 6 18.90 -4.21 -3.37
N GLU A 7 20.18 -4.53 -3.59
CA GLU A 7 20.63 -5.93 -3.73
C GLU A 7 21.42 -6.47 -2.53
N ASN A 8 21.31 -5.85 -1.36
CA ASN A 8 21.89 -6.42 -0.14
C ASN A 8 20.88 -6.44 1.02
N LEU A 9 19.98 -7.43 1.02
CA LEU A 9 19.33 -7.96 2.24
C LEU A 9 20.34 -8.67 3.17
N ASN A 10 21.60 -8.23 3.14
CA ASN A 10 22.72 -8.70 3.93
C ASN A 10 23.07 -7.74 5.08
N ASN A 11 22.14 -6.86 5.46
CA ASN A 11 22.23 -6.13 6.71
C ASN A 11 21.83 -7.07 7.85
N GLU A 12 22.78 -7.40 8.73
CA GLU A 12 22.53 -8.24 9.91
C GLU A 12 21.40 -7.68 10.80
N GLU A 13 21.19 -6.37 10.76
CA GLU A 13 20.09 -5.71 11.44
C GLU A 13 18.72 -6.08 10.86
N ASP A 14 18.59 -6.15 9.54
CA ASP A 14 17.34 -6.53 8.88
C ASP A 14 16.96 -7.97 9.19
N LYS A 15 17.95 -8.88 9.15
CA LYS A 15 17.75 -10.29 9.55
C LYS A 15 17.30 -10.41 10.99
N LYS A 16 17.85 -9.57 11.88
CA LYS A 16 17.44 -9.49 13.28
C LYS A 16 15.99 -9.02 13.40
N PHE A 17 15.59 -7.96 12.71
CA PHE A 17 14.21 -7.48 12.71
C PHE A 17 13.21 -8.52 12.18
N ILE A 18 13.55 -9.18 11.06
CA ILE A 18 12.72 -10.24 10.49
C ILE A 18 12.54 -11.39 11.49
N THR A 19 13.62 -11.82 12.13
CA THR A 19 13.58 -12.89 13.12
C THR A 19 12.71 -12.49 14.32
N GLN A 20 12.85 -11.25 14.82
CA GLN A 20 12.02 -10.72 15.89
C GLN A 20 10.53 -10.69 15.52
N ILE A 21 10.18 -10.22 14.32
CA ILE A 21 8.79 -10.21 13.87
C ILE A 21 8.22 -11.62 13.70
N ARG A 22 8.94 -12.51 12.99
CA ARG A 22 8.45 -13.85 12.67
C ARG A 22 8.29 -14.73 13.91
N SER A 23 9.08 -14.50 14.97
CA SER A 23 8.94 -15.18 16.27
C SER A 23 7.93 -14.52 17.21
N HIS A 24 7.43 -13.33 16.89
CA HIS A 24 6.54 -12.59 17.77
C HIS A 24 5.14 -13.22 17.83
N PRO A 25 4.56 -13.50 19.02
CA PRO A 25 3.30 -14.23 19.15
C PRO A 25 2.12 -13.63 18.36
N LYS A 26 1.97 -12.30 18.42
CA LYS A 26 0.88 -11.59 17.71
C LYS A 26 1.00 -11.67 16.18
N PHE A 27 2.19 -11.91 15.65
CA PHE A 27 2.41 -12.04 14.22
C PHE A 27 1.91 -13.41 13.71
N GLY A 28 2.14 -14.49 14.47
CA GLY A 28 1.68 -15.84 14.11
C GLY A 28 0.15 -15.98 14.04
N GLU A 29 -0.59 -15.12 14.74
CA GLU A 29 -2.06 -15.08 14.68
C GLU A 29 -2.61 -14.33 13.46
N ALA A 30 -1.78 -13.53 12.79
CA ALA A 30 -2.18 -12.70 11.66
C ALA A 30 -2.26 -13.54 10.38
N LYS A 31 -3.47 -13.94 9.99
CA LYS A 31 -3.71 -14.67 8.74
C LYS A 31 -4.01 -13.70 7.59
N THR A 32 -3.29 -13.86 6.48
CA THR A 32 -3.52 -13.16 5.21
C THR A 32 -3.74 -14.18 4.09
N ILE A 33 -4.44 -13.79 3.03
CA ILE A 33 -4.60 -14.64 1.83
C ILE A 33 -3.32 -14.62 0.99
N LYS A 34 -2.65 -13.46 0.91
CA LYS A 34 -1.35 -13.29 0.25
C LYS A 34 -0.21 -13.61 1.21
N SER A 35 0.87 -14.22 0.70
CA SER A 35 2.10 -14.43 1.49
C SER A 35 2.76 -13.10 1.84
N VAL A 36 3.29 -12.98 3.05
CA VAL A 36 3.97 -11.77 3.54
C VAL A 36 5.48 -11.96 3.40
N THR A 37 6.10 -11.15 2.54
CA THR A 37 7.53 -11.22 2.26
C THR A 37 8.34 -10.50 3.35
N ASP A 38 9.65 -10.78 3.44
CA ASP A 38 10.52 -10.05 4.38
C ASP A 38 10.58 -8.55 4.02
N PHE A 39 10.57 -8.22 2.73
CA PHE A 39 10.47 -6.85 2.28
C PHE A 39 9.21 -6.16 2.84
N ASP A 40 8.06 -6.83 2.81
CA ASP A 40 6.82 -6.29 3.37
C ASP A 40 6.96 -5.95 4.85
N LEU A 41 7.58 -6.84 5.63
CA LEU A 41 7.78 -6.65 7.07
C LEU A 41 8.74 -5.49 7.37
N LEU A 42 9.84 -5.39 6.63
CA LEU A 42 10.83 -4.33 6.82
C LEU A 42 10.25 -2.94 6.53
N ARG A 43 9.31 -2.81 5.58
CA ARG A 43 8.60 -1.54 5.34
C ARG A 43 7.92 -1.02 6.61
N TRP A 44 7.29 -1.90 7.39
CA TRP A 44 6.65 -1.51 8.65
C TRP A 44 7.69 -1.18 9.71
N VAL A 45 8.75 -1.98 9.85
CA VAL A 45 9.82 -1.70 10.83
C VAL A 45 10.44 -0.33 10.60
N TYR A 46 10.81 -0.02 9.36
CA TYR A 46 11.42 1.27 9.04
C TYR A 46 10.45 2.44 9.19
N ALA A 47 9.17 2.26 8.83
CA ALA A 47 8.15 3.29 9.05
C ALA A 47 7.99 3.65 10.54
N TYR A 48 8.28 2.70 11.44
CA TYR A 48 8.25 2.89 12.89
C TYR A 48 9.66 2.91 13.51
N LYS A 49 10.69 3.27 12.73
CA LYS A 49 12.05 3.57 13.20
C LYS A 49 12.69 2.44 14.00
N GLY A 50 12.43 1.18 13.64
CA GLY A 50 12.99 0.02 14.34
C GLY A 50 12.18 -0.46 15.55
N ASP A 51 11.07 0.20 15.90
CA ASP A 51 10.15 -0.28 16.94
C ASP A 51 9.33 -1.47 16.40
N VAL A 52 9.79 -2.68 16.70
CA VAL A 52 9.20 -3.92 16.22
C VAL A 52 7.79 -4.15 16.78
N ASP A 53 7.55 -3.86 18.06
CA ASP A 53 6.24 -4.09 18.68
C ASP A 53 5.18 -3.17 18.07
N LEU A 54 5.52 -1.90 17.87
CA LEU A 54 4.64 -0.94 17.20
C LEU A 54 4.44 -1.31 15.73
N ALA A 55 5.51 -1.69 15.02
CA ALA A 55 5.41 -2.13 13.62
C ALA A 55 4.46 -3.30 13.46
N ILE A 56 4.53 -4.32 14.32
CA ILE A 56 3.63 -5.49 14.30
C ILE A 56 2.19 -5.07 14.57
N LEU A 57 1.94 -4.22 15.57
CA LEU A 57 0.58 -3.75 15.86
C LEU A 57 -0.03 -3.03 14.66
N LYS A 58 0.77 -2.21 13.97
CA LYS A 58 0.35 -1.42 12.81
C LYS A 58 0.15 -2.30 11.58
N PHE A 59 1.01 -3.28 11.38
CA PHE A 59 0.86 -4.30 10.35
C PHE A 59 -0.43 -5.10 10.54
N ILE A 60 -0.69 -5.63 11.74
CA ILE A 60 -1.93 -6.37 12.03
C ILE A 60 -3.17 -5.49 11.79
N ARG A 61 -3.12 -4.22 12.20
CA ARG A 61 -4.20 -3.27 11.90
C ARG A 61 -4.39 -3.09 10.40
N HIS A 62 -3.31 -2.97 9.63
CA HIS A 62 -3.38 -2.90 8.18
C HIS A 62 -4.04 -4.15 7.59
N LEU A 63 -3.67 -5.36 8.03
CA LEU A 63 -4.31 -6.60 7.57
C LEU A 63 -5.82 -6.64 7.87
N ARG A 64 -6.24 -6.15 9.04
CA ARG A 64 -7.68 -6.01 9.36
C ARG A 64 -8.38 -5.04 8.41
N ILE A 65 -7.76 -3.90 8.11
CA ILE A 65 -8.29 -2.92 7.17
C ILE A 65 -8.40 -3.52 5.77
N ARG A 66 -7.37 -4.22 5.29
CA ARG A 66 -7.40 -4.94 4.01
C ARG A 66 -8.62 -5.86 3.92
N LYS A 67 -8.87 -6.64 4.98
CA LYS A 67 -10.02 -7.55 5.06
C LYS A 67 -11.37 -6.82 5.07
N ILE A 68 -11.50 -5.75 5.85
CA ILE A 68 -12.75 -4.99 5.99
C ILE A 68 -13.14 -4.31 4.66
N ILE A 69 -12.15 -3.73 3.98
CA ILE A 69 -12.35 -2.99 2.73
C ILE A 69 -12.37 -3.92 1.52
N GLY A 70 -11.87 -5.15 1.66
CA GLY A 70 -11.76 -6.11 0.56
C GLY A 70 -10.61 -5.78 -0.39
N LEU A 71 -9.50 -5.20 0.10
CA LEU A 71 -8.38 -4.76 -0.73
C LEU A 71 -7.77 -5.88 -1.57
N ASP A 72 -7.75 -7.12 -1.06
CA ASP A 72 -7.22 -8.28 -1.80
C ASP A 72 -8.05 -8.63 -3.05
N PHE A 73 -9.26 -8.08 -3.20
CA PHE A 73 -10.17 -8.27 -4.33
C PHE A 73 -10.61 -6.94 -4.94
N ILE A 74 -9.86 -5.85 -4.71
CA ILE A 74 -10.26 -4.50 -5.10
C ILE A 74 -10.44 -4.34 -6.61
N GLU A 75 -9.66 -5.07 -7.40
CA GLU A 75 -9.77 -5.13 -8.87
C GLU A 75 -11.11 -5.70 -9.34
N ASN A 76 -11.77 -6.53 -8.51
CA ASN A 76 -13.07 -7.11 -8.81
C ASN A 76 -14.24 -6.22 -8.38
N LEU A 77 -13.98 -5.12 -7.68
CA LEU A 77 -15.02 -4.16 -7.36
C LEU A 77 -15.42 -3.44 -8.65
N ASN A 78 -16.73 -3.31 -8.88
CA ASN A 78 -17.32 -2.54 -9.97
C ASN A 78 -18.15 -1.37 -9.38
N GLY A 79 -18.90 -0.64 -10.22
CA GLY A 79 -19.75 0.47 -9.75
C GLY A 79 -20.74 0.11 -8.64
N SER A 80 -21.15 -1.17 -8.53
CA SER A 80 -21.99 -1.65 -7.41
C SER A 80 -21.21 -1.97 -6.13
N GLY A 81 -19.88 -2.14 -6.24
CA GLY A 81 -18.93 -2.37 -5.16
C GLY A 81 -18.36 -1.10 -4.52
N GLY A 82 -18.90 0.07 -4.86
CA GLY A 82 -18.54 1.35 -4.23
C GLY A 82 -17.42 2.12 -4.93
N LEU A 83 -16.95 1.69 -6.09
CA LEU A 83 -16.11 2.50 -6.97
C LEU A 83 -16.97 3.52 -7.72
N ASP A 84 -16.46 4.74 -7.83
CA ASP A 84 -17.11 5.83 -8.55
C ASP A 84 -16.20 6.28 -9.69
N GLU A 85 -16.59 6.00 -10.93
CA GLU A 85 -15.81 6.32 -12.14
C GLU A 85 -15.62 7.84 -12.31
N MET A 86 -16.48 8.68 -11.72
CA MET A 86 -16.34 10.13 -11.77
C MET A 86 -15.23 10.65 -10.84
N ALA A 87 -14.69 9.81 -9.95
CA ALA A 87 -13.58 10.20 -9.07
C ALA A 87 -12.33 10.58 -9.85
N GLU A 88 -12.06 9.91 -10.97
CA GLU A 88 -10.92 10.21 -11.83
C GLU A 88 -11.13 11.49 -12.64
N GLU A 89 -12.38 11.84 -12.98
CA GLU A 89 -12.71 13.09 -13.65
C GLU A 89 -12.44 14.30 -12.75
N TYR A 90 -12.86 14.22 -11.49
CA TYR A 90 -12.75 15.35 -10.56
C TYR A 90 -11.42 15.42 -9.82
N ALA A 91 -10.67 14.32 -9.73
CA ALA A 91 -9.39 14.26 -9.06
C ALA A 91 -8.41 13.33 -9.79
N PRO A 92 -7.95 13.73 -10.99
CA PRO A 92 -7.17 12.87 -11.87
C PRO A 92 -5.83 12.45 -11.25
N MET A 93 -5.57 11.15 -11.30
CA MET A 93 -4.34 10.50 -10.88
C MET A 93 -4.02 9.37 -11.86
N GLU A 94 -2.76 9.29 -12.29
CA GLU A 94 -2.35 8.39 -13.38
C GLU A 94 -0.96 7.82 -13.11
N ILE A 95 -0.75 6.54 -13.43
CA ILE A 95 0.56 5.90 -13.45
C ILE A 95 1.17 6.13 -14.83
N LEU A 96 2.29 6.85 -14.90
CA LEU A 96 2.98 7.16 -16.15
C LEU A 96 3.97 6.07 -16.59
N GLY A 97 4.29 5.13 -15.69
CA GLY A 97 5.22 4.02 -15.93
C GLY A 97 6.43 4.04 -15.00
N PRO A 98 7.43 3.19 -15.25
CA PRO A 98 8.63 3.10 -14.41
C PRO A 98 9.50 4.36 -14.52
N VAL A 99 10.08 4.79 -13.39
CA VAL A 99 11.11 5.84 -13.36
C VAL A 99 12.41 5.34 -13.99
N ASN A 100 12.73 4.07 -13.73
CA ASN A 100 13.86 3.34 -14.29
C ASN A 100 13.45 1.85 -14.40
N GLU A 101 13.91 1.15 -15.44
CA GLU A 101 13.61 -0.27 -15.66
C GLU A 101 14.16 -1.21 -14.57
N SER A 102 15.11 -0.75 -13.73
CA SER A 102 15.90 -1.60 -12.84
C SER A 102 15.67 -1.42 -11.34
N ASP A 103 14.89 -0.41 -10.91
CA ASP A 103 14.71 -0.09 -9.48
C ASP A 103 13.27 -0.26 -8.95
N GLY A 104 12.35 -0.68 -9.81
CA GLY A 104 10.96 -0.97 -9.46
C GLY A 104 10.14 0.26 -9.03
N ARG A 105 10.66 1.49 -9.17
CA ARG A 105 9.91 2.71 -8.83
C ARG A 105 8.99 3.10 -9.99
N ILE A 106 7.74 3.37 -9.67
CA ILE A 106 6.74 3.88 -10.62
C ILE A 106 6.54 5.39 -10.44
N LEU A 107 6.32 6.10 -11.54
CA LEU A 107 5.95 7.51 -11.56
C LEU A 107 4.43 7.65 -11.52
N LEU A 108 3.92 8.15 -10.40
CA LEU A 108 2.52 8.50 -10.21
C LEU A 108 2.35 10.02 -10.34
N LEU A 109 1.43 10.48 -11.18
CA LEU A 109 1.12 11.89 -11.36
C LEU A 109 -0.27 12.20 -10.83
N GLU A 110 -0.36 13.09 -9.84
CA GLU A 110 -1.61 13.69 -9.37
C GLU A 110 -1.70 15.15 -9.84
N ARG A 111 -2.72 15.49 -10.62
CA ARG A 111 -2.87 16.85 -11.18
C ARG A 111 -3.78 17.68 -10.28
N SER A 112 -3.29 18.03 -9.09
CA SER A 112 -4.06 18.76 -8.06
C SER A 112 -4.68 20.07 -8.55
N GLY A 113 -4.03 20.78 -9.48
CA GLY A 113 -4.58 21.99 -10.11
C GLY A 113 -5.82 21.76 -10.98
N ARG A 114 -6.18 20.51 -11.27
CA ARG A 114 -7.40 20.13 -11.99
C ARG A 114 -8.50 19.61 -11.07
N PHE A 115 -8.31 19.68 -9.75
CA PHE A 115 -9.28 19.14 -8.82
C PHE A 115 -10.56 19.98 -8.83
N ASN A 116 -11.69 19.33 -9.08
CA ASN A 116 -13.00 19.94 -8.96
C ASN A 116 -13.60 19.64 -7.59
N LEU A 117 -13.09 20.32 -6.56
CA LEU A 117 -13.49 20.08 -5.17
C LEU A 117 -14.99 20.26 -4.94
N GLU A 118 -15.62 21.21 -5.64
CA GLU A 118 -17.05 21.46 -5.54
C GLU A 118 -17.84 20.22 -5.97
N GLN A 119 -17.50 19.62 -7.11
CA GLN A 119 -18.16 18.41 -7.59
C GLN A 119 -17.80 17.17 -6.78
N MET A 120 -16.56 17.05 -6.32
CA MET A 120 -16.16 15.94 -5.44
C MET A 120 -17.02 15.85 -4.19
N VAL A 121 -17.24 16.98 -3.51
CA VAL A 121 -18.03 17.01 -2.26
C VAL A 121 -19.52 16.77 -2.52
N LYS A 122 -20.04 17.22 -3.67
CA LYS A 122 -21.46 17.07 -4.02
C LYS A 122 -21.82 15.70 -4.57
N SER A 123 -20.91 15.07 -5.30
CA SER A 123 -21.22 13.93 -6.16
C SER A 123 -20.61 12.62 -5.69
N ILE A 124 -19.52 12.66 -4.91
CA ILE A 124 -18.75 11.46 -4.56
C ILE A 124 -18.73 11.24 -3.05
N ARG A 125 -19.04 10.02 -2.62
CA ARG A 125 -18.84 9.61 -1.21
C ARG A 125 -17.35 9.48 -0.93
N TYR A 126 -16.89 10.02 0.20
CA TYR A 126 -15.49 9.92 0.61
C TYR A 126 -14.95 8.48 0.57
N SER A 127 -15.73 7.49 1.01
CA SER A 127 -15.35 6.07 0.96
C SER A 127 -15.09 5.58 -0.48
N SER A 128 -15.91 6.00 -1.44
CA SER A 128 -15.79 5.66 -2.85
C SER A 128 -14.58 6.35 -3.49
N PHE A 129 -14.33 7.61 -3.13
CA PHE A 129 -13.12 8.31 -3.52
C PHE A 129 -11.85 7.59 -3.02
N MET A 130 -11.82 7.20 -1.75
CA MET A 130 -10.67 6.48 -1.17
C MET A 130 -10.48 5.09 -1.78
N LEU A 131 -11.56 4.37 -2.08
CA LEU A 131 -11.50 3.07 -2.75
C LEU A 131 -10.86 3.18 -4.14
N ASN A 132 -11.22 4.19 -4.93
CA ASN A 132 -10.57 4.43 -6.23
C ASN A 132 -9.06 4.67 -6.09
N ARG A 133 -8.64 5.40 -5.05
CA ARG A 133 -7.20 5.61 -4.76
C ARG A 133 -6.50 4.31 -4.35
N PHE A 134 -7.12 3.52 -3.49
CA PHE A 134 -6.54 2.23 -3.08
C PHE A 134 -6.45 1.24 -4.23
N ARG A 135 -7.40 1.24 -5.17
CA ARG A 135 -7.35 0.42 -6.38
C ARG A 135 -6.07 0.70 -7.16
N LEU A 136 -5.82 1.98 -7.47
CA LEU A 136 -4.62 2.39 -8.22
C LEU A 136 -3.30 2.08 -7.49
N MET A 137 -3.31 1.99 -6.16
CA MET A 137 -2.12 1.66 -5.36
C MET A 137 -1.86 0.15 -5.24
N GLU A 138 -2.83 -0.70 -5.60
CA GLU A 138 -2.69 -2.16 -5.57
C GLU A 138 -2.36 -2.75 -6.96
N GLU A 139 -2.54 -1.99 -8.04
CA GLU A 139 -2.08 -2.30 -9.42
C GLU A 139 -0.55 -2.30 -9.54
#